data_AF-A0A417XS77-F1
#
_entry.id   AF-A0A417XS77-F1
#
_cell.length_a   1.000
_cell.length_b   1.000
_cell.length_c   1.000
_cell.angle_alpha   90.00
_cell.angle_beta   90.00
_cell.angle_gamma   90.00
#
_symmetry.space_group_name_H-M   'P 1'
#
loop_
_entity.id
_entity.type
_entity.pdbx_description
1 polymer ?
#
loop_
_entity_poly.entity_id
_entity_poly.type
_entity_poly.pdbx_seq_one_letter_code
_entity_poly.pdbx_strand_id
1 'polypeptide(L)'
;MDALMTVRYGRVGYLENRFQNVVGAAEALHRVRFPNELRPREEYRAFKRMLVKHVPSEHQQWLHSQLQYSNEPRLLQRLRDLVAMGGEQAEALVGDVSTWSEEVRDVRNGFVHEPARNSPVSSERVHYLSESLYFVLVLDLMRECGYDREVSQSIGNHRQVEWVKERLRATRAVTTDDATD
;
A
#
# COMPACT_ATOMS: atom_id res chain seq x y z
N MET A 1 -19.03 11.76 -6.10
CA MET A 1 -19.96 12.41 -5.16
C MET A 1 -19.34 12.56 -3.78
N ASP A 2 -18.60 11.57 -3.28
CA ASP A 2 -17.97 11.64 -1.94
C ASP A 2 -16.90 12.74 -1.81
N ALA A 3 -16.08 12.97 -2.84
CA ALA A 3 -15.14 14.11 -2.85
C ALA A 3 -15.84 15.47 -2.67
N LEU A 4 -17.04 15.63 -3.22
CA LEU A 4 -17.87 16.84 -3.06
C LEU A 4 -18.53 16.91 -1.68
N MET A 5 -18.94 15.76 -1.12
CA MET A 5 -19.56 15.67 0.20
C MET A 5 -18.54 15.82 1.35
N THR A 6 -17.26 15.51 1.10
CA THR A 6 -16.16 15.68 2.07
C THR A 6 -15.95 17.15 2.42
N VAL A 7 -16.25 18.07 1.49
CA VAL A 7 -16.22 19.53 1.72
C VAL A 7 -17.24 19.97 2.79
N ARG A 8 -18.32 19.19 3.02
CA ARG A 8 -19.39 19.52 3.97
C ARG A 8 -19.52 18.59 5.18
N TYR A 9 -19.04 17.34 5.10
CA TYR A 9 -19.21 16.33 6.16
C TYR A 9 -17.86 15.65 6.49
N GLY A 10 -16.96 16.38 7.15
CA GLY A 10 -15.54 16.07 7.35
C GLY A 10 -15.15 14.84 8.19
N ARG A 11 -16.01 13.82 8.34
CA ARG A 11 -15.65 12.56 9.03
C ARG A 11 -15.46 11.36 8.10
N VAL A 12 -16.30 11.19 7.07
CA VAL A 12 -16.23 10.01 6.18
C VAL A 12 -15.01 10.10 5.25
N GLY A 13 -14.79 11.26 4.62
CA GLY A 13 -13.61 11.45 3.78
C GLY A 13 -12.30 11.59 4.57
N TYR A 14 -12.33 11.75 5.91
CA TYR A 14 -11.09 11.83 6.69
C TYR A 14 -10.31 10.52 6.67
N LEU A 15 -10.99 9.39 6.83
CA LEU A 15 -10.34 8.08 6.86
C LEU A 15 -9.81 7.67 5.48
N GLU A 16 -10.61 7.88 4.43
CA GLU A 16 -10.19 7.66 3.05
C GLU A 16 -8.98 8.54 2.70
N ASN A 17 -9.04 9.84 2.99
CA ASN A 17 -7.91 10.74 2.75
C ASN A 17 -6.67 10.34 3.56
N ARG A 18 -6.82 9.94 4.83
CA ARG A 18 -5.70 9.44 5.64
C ARG A 18 -5.07 8.21 4.99
N PHE A 19 -5.89 7.25 4.57
CA PHE A 19 -5.42 6.03 3.91
C PHE A 19 -4.69 6.33 2.59
N GLN A 20 -5.29 7.16 1.71
CA GLN A 20 -4.66 7.55 0.45
C GLN A 20 -3.34 8.30 0.66
N ASN A 21 -3.29 9.20 1.66
CA ASN A 21 -2.08 9.94 1.98
C ASN A 21 -0.94 9.03 2.46
N VAL A 22 -1.23 8.06 3.34
CA VAL A 22 -0.18 7.15 3.84
C VAL A 22 0.30 6.18 2.76
N VAL A 23 -0.60 5.70 1.89
CA VAL A 23 -0.20 4.89 0.72
C VAL A 23 0.64 5.72 -0.26
N GLY A 24 0.25 6.97 -0.54
CA GLY A 24 1.04 7.87 -1.38
C GLY A 24 2.43 8.15 -0.80
N ALA A 25 2.53 8.31 0.52
CA ALA A 25 3.80 8.46 1.22
C ALA A 25 4.67 7.19 1.09
N ALA A 26 4.08 6.00 1.19
CA ALA A 26 4.78 4.74 0.98
C ALA A 26 5.33 4.61 -0.45
N GLU A 27 4.52 4.93 -1.47
CA GLU A 27 4.99 4.92 -2.85
C GLU A 27 6.09 5.95 -3.11
N ALA A 28 6.01 7.14 -2.50
CA ALA A 28 7.05 8.15 -2.59
C ALA A 28 8.36 7.71 -1.93
N LEU A 29 8.29 7.16 -0.71
CA LEU A 29 9.46 6.64 -0.01
C LEU A 29 10.12 5.50 -0.78
N HIS A 30 9.31 4.56 -1.29
CA HIS A 30 9.83 3.45 -2.09
C HIS A 30 10.57 3.94 -3.34
N ARG A 31 10.00 4.93 -4.07
CA ARG A 31 10.65 5.54 -5.25
C ARG A 31 11.99 6.20 -4.95
N VAL A 32 12.17 6.74 -3.75
CA VAL A 32 13.45 7.35 -3.33
C VAL A 32 14.47 6.26 -2.99
N ARG A 33 14.04 5.17 -2.37
CA ARG A 33 14.95 4.21 -1.74
C ARG A 33 15.28 2.97 -2.58
N PHE A 34 14.37 2.58 -3.46
CA PHE A 34 14.46 1.36 -4.26
C PHE A 34 14.49 1.69 -5.76
N PRO A 35 15.03 0.78 -6.60
CA PRO A 35 14.90 0.90 -8.04
C PRO A 35 13.42 0.92 -8.45
N ASN A 36 13.00 2.02 -9.08
CA ASN A 36 11.63 2.16 -9.59
C ASN A 36 11.43 1.56 -10.99
N GLU A 37 12.47 0.94 -11.55
CA GLU A 37 12.43 0.25 -12.84
C GLU A 37 12.75 -1.24 -12.63
N LEU A 38 11.83 -2.12 -13.02
CA LEU A 38 12.04 -3.58 -12.93
C LEU A 38 13.10 -4.08 -13.91
N ARG A 39 13.25 -3.37 -15.04
CA ARG A 39 14.28 -3.60 -16.05
C ARG A 39 14.90 -2.26 -16.45
N PRO A 40 16.17 -2.25 -16.87
CA PRO A 40 16.77 -1.05 -17.44
C PRO A 40 15.88 -0.43 -18.51
N ARG A 41 15.67 0.89 -18.43
CA ARG A 41 14.78 1.64 -19.33
C ARG A 41 14.97 1.34 -20.81
N GLU A 42 16.21 1.13 -21.25
CA GLU A 42 16.54 0.85 -22.65
C GLU A 42 16.04 -0.54 -23.09
N GLU A 43 16.27 -1.55 -22.26
CA GLU A 43 15.81 -2.91 -22.48
C GLU A 43 14.28 -2.96 -22.49
N TYR A 44 13.64 -2.30 -21.53
CA TYR A 44 12.18 -2.22 -21.47
C TYR A 44 11.57 -1.49 -22.69
N ARG A 45 12.21 -0.41 -23.15
CA ARG A 45 11.80 0.29 -24.39
C ARG A 45 11.91 -0.60 -25.61
N ALA A 46 12.98 -1.38 -25.73
CA ALA A 46 13.16 -2.33 -26.84
C ALA A 46 12.07 -3.43 -26.80
N PHE A 47 11.83 -4.00 -25.62
CA PHE A 47 10.78 -5.00 -25.39
C PHE A 47 9.38 -4.46 -25.73
N LYS A 48 9.04 -3.25 -25.26
CA LYS A 48 7.76 -2.58 -25.55
C LYS A 48 7.56 -2.37 -27.05
N ARG A 49 8.58 -1.89 -27.77
CA ARG A 49 8.53 -1.70 -29.23
C ARG A 49 8.31 -3.03 -29.96
N MET A 50 8.99 -4.09 -29.52
CA MET A 50 8.83 -5.43 -30.10
C MET A 50 7.39 -5.91 -29.95
N LEU A 51 6.81 -5.85 -28.75
CA LEU A 51 5.43 -6.28 -28.49
C LEU A 51 4.41 -5.51 -29.33
N VAL A 52 4.49 -4.18 -29.34
CA VAL A 52 3.53 -3.32 -30.08
C VAL A 52 3.58 -3.61 -31.59
N LYS A 53 4.76 -3.90 -32.15
CA LYS A 53 4.91 -4.20 -33.59
C LYS A 53 4.18 -5.47 -34.02
N HIS A 54 4.01 -6.45 -33.13
CA HIS A 54 3.38 -7.74 -33.46
C HIS A 54 1.86 -7.75 -33.30
N VAL A 55 1.29 -6.65 -32.81
CA VAL A 55 -0.15 -6.51 -32.58
C VAL A 55 -0.77 -5.76 -33.76
N PRO A 56 -2.01 -6.13 -34.21
CA PRO A 56 -2.74 -5.41 -35.24
C PRO A 56 -2.78 -3.91 -34.96
N SER A 57 -2.66 -3.08 -36.01
CA SER A 57 -2.58 -1.61 -35.92
C SER A 57 -3.70 -1.00 -35.06
N GLU A 58 -4.89 -1.58 -35.14
CA GLU A 58 -6.08 -1.21 -34.37
C GLU A 58 -5.89 -1.27 -32.85
N HIS A 59 -5.03 -2.16 -32.35
CA HIS A 59 -4.79 -2.35 -30.92
C HIS A 59 -3.44 -1.80 -30.43
N GLN A 60 -2.58 -1.29 -31.33
CA GLN A 60 -1.25 -0.80 -30.98
C GLN A 60 -1.28 0.37 -29.99
N GLN A 61 -2.21 1.31 -30.18
CA GLN A 61 -2.33 2.48 -29.32
C GLN A 61 -2.87 2.10 -27.93
N TRP A 62 -3.83 1.19 -27.87
CA TRP A 62 -4.31 0.61 -26.61
C TRP A 62 -3.18 -0.11 -25.87
N LEU A 63 -2.41 -0.97 -26.54
CA LEU A 63 -1.31 -1.68 -25.90
C LEU A 63 -0.21 -0.71 -25.43
N HIS A 64 0.08 0.34 -26.21
CA HIS A 64 1.05 1.35 -25.82
C HIS A 64 0.68 2.06 -24.51
N SER A 65 -0.61 2.37 -24.30
CA SER A 65 -1.10 3.02 -23.08
C SER A 65 -1.05 2.07 -21.88
N GLN A 66 -1.41 0.80 -22.05
CA GLN A 66 -1.30 -0.22 -21.01
C GLN A 66 0.15 -0.43 -20.55
N LEU A 67 1.11 -0.39 -21.50
CA LEU A 67 2.52 -0.62 -21.22
C LEU A 67 3.30 0.63 -20.73
N GLN A 68 2.63 1.77 -20.53
CA GLN A 68 3.30 3.02 -20.16
C GLN A 68 3.97 2.95 -18.78
N TYR A 69 3.30 2.34 -17.79
CA TYR A 69 3.77 2.26 -16.40
C TYR A 69 4.09 0.83 -15.96
N SER A 70 4.04 -0.16 -16.85
CA SER A 70 4.24 -1.56 -16.45
C SER A 70 5.70 -1.96 -16.18
N ASN A 71 6.66 -1.03 -16.31
CA ASN A 71 8.02 -1.24 -15.81
C ASN A 71 8.20 -0.80 -14.35
N GLU A 72 7.18 -0.21 -13.74
CA GLU A 72 7.25 0.20 -12.34
C GLU A 72 6.84 -0.95 -11.39
N PRO A 73 7.44 -1.05 -10.20
CA PRO A 73 6.97 -1.95 -9.16
C PRO A 73 5.50 -1.71 -8.83
N ARG A 74 4.73 -2.79 -8.68
CA ARG A 74 3.34 -2.70 -8.22
C ARG A 74 3.31 -2.35 -6.73
N LEU A 75 2.23 -1.72 -6.26
CA LEU A 75 2.03 -1.37 -4.85
C LEU A 75 2.33 -2.54 -3.91
N LEU A 76 1.87 -3.74 -4.25
CA LEU A 76 2.12 -4.95 -3.47
C LEU A 76 3.63 -5.22 -3.23
N GLN A 77 4.45 -5.07 -4.27
CA GLN A 77 5.89 -5.26 -4.14
C GLN A 77 6.51 -4.14 -3.29
N ARG A 78 6.08 -2.89 -3.51
CA ARG A 78 6.56 -1.73 -2.75
C ARG A 78 6.34 -1.92 -1.25
N LEU A 79 5.16 -2.38 -0.86
CA LEU A 79 4.80 -2.64 0.54
C LEU A 79 5.68 -3.73 1.17
N ARG A 80 5.92 -4.83 0.44
CA ARG A 80 6.79 -5.92 0.92
C ARG A 80 8.24 -5.45 1.12
N ASP A 81 8.76 -4.65 0.18
CA ASP A 81 10.11 -4.09 0.27
C ASP A 81 10.25 -3.15 1.47
N LEU A 82 9.25 -2.30 1.73
CA LEU A 82 9.23 -1.38 2.87
C LEU A 82 9.17 -2.14 4.20
N VAL A 83 8.31 -3.16 4.32
CA VAL A 83 8.29 -3.98 5.55
C VAL A 83 9.64 -4.67 5.79
N ALA A 84 10.27 -5.21 4.74
CA ALA A 84 11.59 -5.82 4.85
C ALA A 84 12.67 -4.81 5.26
N MET A 85 12.58 -3.56 4.79
CA MET A 85 13.47 -2.48 5.18
C MET A 85 13.32 -2.10 6.65
N GLY A 86 12.08 -1.99 7.15
CA GLY A 86 11.80 -1.76 8.56
C GLY A 86 12.29 -2.89 9.46
N GLY A 87 12.40 -4.09 8.91
CA GLY A 87 12.95 -5.28 9.55
C GLY A 87 12.00 -5.89 10.58
N GLU A 88 12.56 -6.61 11.56
CA GLU A 88 11.82 -7.41 12.54
C GLU A 88 10.66 -6.67 13.23
N GLN A 89 10.83 -5.37 13.52
CA GLN A 89 9.78 -4.58 14.18
C GLN A 89 8.60 -4.28 13.25
N ALA A 90 8.87 -4.04 11.96
CA ALA A 90 7.83 -3.86 10.95
C ALA A 90 7.14 -5.19 10.64
N GLU A 91 7.89 -6.29 10.53
CA GLU A 91 7.33 -7.63 10.36
C GLU A 91 6.44 -8.04 11.54
N ALA A 92 6.89 -7.83 12.77
CA ALA A 92 6.11 -8.10 13.97
C ALA A 92 4.84 -7.23 14.06
N LEU A 93 4.91 -5.99 13.55
CA LEU A 93 3.79 -5.06 13.49
C LEU A 93 2.68 -5.57 12.55
N VAL A 94 3.04 -5.93 11.31
CA VAL A 94 2.07 -6.29 10.28
C VAL A 94 1.64 -7.76 10.34
N GLY A 95 2.44 -8.63 10.95
CA GLY A 95 2.21 -10.07 10.99
C GLY A 95 2.52 -10.71 9.65
N ASP A 96 1.53 -11.36 9.02
CA ASP A 96 1.71 -11.95 7.69
C ASP A 96 1.83 -10.85 6.62
N VAL A 97 3.06 -10.60 6.19
CA VAL A 97 3.41 -9.52 5.26
C VAL A 97 2.66 -9.66 3.93
N SER A 98 2.50 -10.88 3.41
CA SER A 98 1.82 -11.11 2.14
C SER A 98 0.36 -10.69 2.22
N THR A 99 -0.35 -11.20 3.22
CA THR A 99 -1.77 -10.91 3.37
C THR A 99 -1.98 -9.45 3.69
N TRP A 100 -1.20 -8.88 4.61
CA TRP A 100 -1.33 -7.46 4.95
C TRP A 100 -1.13 -6.56 3.72
N SER A 101 -0.13 -6.86 2.89
CA SER A 101 0.14 -6.08 1.67
C SER A 101 -0.97 -6.23 0.62
N GLU A 102 -1.58 -7.41 0.52
CA GLU A 102 -2.74 -7.67 -0.33
C GLU A 102 -3.97 -6.87 0.14
N GLU A 103 -4.24 -6.87 1.44
CA GLU A 103 -5.34 -6.09 2.02
C GLU A 103 -5.18 -4.59 1.80
N VAL A 104 -3.98 -4.02 2.02
CA VAL A 104 -3.72 -2.60 1.73
C VAL A 104 -3.96 -2.30 0.24
N ARG A 105 -3.48 -3.16 -0.66
CA ARG A 105 -3.72 -3.01 -2.10
C ARG A 105 -5.22 -3.04 -2.42
N ASP A 106 -5.95 -3.97 -1.83
CA ASP A 106 -7.36 -4.18 -2.15
C ASP A 106 -8.24 -3.04 -1.62
N VAL A 107 -7.96 -2.54 -0.41
CA VAL A 107 -8.58 -1.31 0.13
C VAL A 107 -8.28 -0.11 -0.78
N ARG A 108 -7.03 0.05 -1.24
CA ARG A 108 -6.65 1.13 -2.17
C ARG A 108 -7.41 1.04 -3.48
N ASN A 109 -7.58 -0.15 -4.04
CA ASN A 109 -8.30 -0.36 -5.28
C ASN A 109 -9.82 -0.14 -5.10
N GLY A 110 -10.37 -0.55 -3.96
CA GLY A 110 -11.78 -0.37 -3.61
C GLY A 110 -12.19 1.11 -3.55
N PHE A 111 -11.34 1.99 -3.04
CA PHE A 111 -11.59 3.43 -3.05
C PHE A 111 -11.56 4.07 -4.46
N VAL A 112 -10.88 3.45 -5.43
CA VAL A 112 -10.68 4.04 -6.78
C VAL A 112 -11.75 3.59 -7.78
N HIS A 113 -12.33 2.40 -7.62
CA HIS A 113 -13.10 1.78 -8.70
C HIS A 113 -14.63 1.76 -8.56
N GLU A 114 -15.25 1.91 -7.37
CA GLU A 114 -16.73 1.97 -7.26
C GLU A 114 -17.20 2.44 -5.86
N PRO A 115 -18.07 3.47 -5.74
CA PRO A 115 -18.91 3.68 -4.56
C PRO A 115 -20.18 2.81 -4.58
N ALA A 116 -20.26 1.83 -5.49
CA ALA A 116 -21.42 0.96 -5.64
C ALA A 116 -21.33 -0.23 -4.67
N ARG A 117 -22.01 -0.09 -3.53
CA ARG A 117 -22.51 -1.18 -2.67
C ARG A 117 -21.43 -2.10 -2.10
N ASN A 118 -21.12 -1.87 -0.82
CA ASN A 118 -20.39 -2.79 0.07
C ASN A 118 -18.94 -3.05 -0.32
N SER A 119 -18.03 -2.14 0.01
CA SER A 119 -16.69 -2.62 0.35
C SER A 119 -16.79 -3.30 1.73
N PRO A 120 -16.48 -4.61 1.86
CA PRO A 120 -16.69 -5.39 3.08
C PRO A 120 -15.72 -5.05 4.22
N VAL A 121 -14.77 -4.15 3.98
CA VAL A 121 -13.72 -3.81 4.94
C VAL A 121 -14.22 -2.70 5.87
N SER A 122 -14.33 -3.01 7.16
CA SER A 122 -14.82 -2.05 8.15
C SER A 122 -13.95 -0.79 8.22
N SER A 123 -14.56 0.36 8.55
CA SER A 123 -13.80 1.61 8.80
C SER A 123 -12.72 1.42 9.87
N GLU A 124 -12.98 0.54 10.84
CA GLU A 124 -12.00 0.16 11.85
C GLU A 124 -10.80 -0.56 11.22
N ARG A 125 -11.02 -1.50 10.30
CA ARG A 125 -9.95 -2.20 9.58
C ARG A 125 -9.13 -1.25 8.72
N VAL A 126 -9.77 -0.36 7.97
CA VAL A 126 -9.07 0.68 7.17
C VAL A 126 -8.22 1.58 8.07
N HIS A 127 -8.72 1.95 9.25
CA HIS A 127 -7.96 2.74 10.22
C HIS A 127 -6.68 2.02 10.66
N TYR A 128 -6.76 0.77 11.10
CA TYR A 128 -5.57 0.05 11.55
C TYR A 128 -4.62 -0.37 10.41
N LEU A 129 -5.11 -0.58 9.19
CA LEU A 129 -4.26 -0.69 8.00
C LEU A 129 -3.49 0.62 7.75
N SER A 130 -4.14 1.77 7.93
CA SER A 130 -3.49 3.08 7.80
C SER A 130 -2.44 3.30 8.90
N GLU A 131 -2.77 2.99 10.16
CA GLU A 131 -1.84 3.14 11.30
C GLU A 131 -0.64 2.20 11.18
N SER A 132 -0.87 0.93 10.79
CA SER A 132 0.22 -0.03 10.61
C SER A 132 1.17 0.41 9.49
N LEU A 133 0.65 0.83 8.34
CA LEU A 133 1.49 1.37 7.26
C LEU A 133 2.26 2.62 7.71
N TYR A 134 1.61 3.53 8.44
CA TYR A 134 2.28 4.71 9.00
C TYR A 134 3.49 4.33 9.87
N PHE A 135 3.32 3.36 10.78
CA PHE A 135 4.42 2.91 11.63
C PHE A 135 5.53 2.16 10.88
N VAL A 136 5.20 1.42 9.80
CA VAL A 136 6.23 0.87 8.89
C VAL A 136 7.07 2.02 8.32
N LEU A 137 6.45 3.09 7.81
CA LEU A 137 7.18 4.24 7.28
C LEU A 137 8.00 4.97 8.35
N VAL A 138 7.51 5.07 9.58
CA VAL A 138 8.28 5.64 10.69
C VAL A 138 9.54 4.80 10.96
N LEU A 139 9.40 3.47 11.02
CA LEU A 139 10.54 2.57 11.20
C LEU A 139 11.54 2.70 10.04
N ASP A 140 11.06 2.76 8.80
CA ASP A 140 11.91 2.97 7.61
C ASP A 140 12.69 4.29 7.70
N LEU A 141 12.01 5.39 8.02
CA LEU A 141 12.62 6.71 8.15
C LEU A 141 13.65 6.77 9.28
N MET A 142 13.39 6.12 10.41
CA MET A 142 14.38 6.05 11.49
C MET A 142 15.65 5.34 11.04
N ARG A 143 15.52 4.25 10.29
CA ARG A 143 16.68 3.53 9.74
C ARG A 143 17.43 4.38 8.72
N GLU A 144 16.73 5.14 7.88
CA GLU A 144 17.36 6.09 6.95
C GLU A 144 18.12 7.22 7.67
N CYS A 145 17.63 7.67 8.82
CA CYS A 145 18.33 8.64 9.66
C CYS A 145 19.55 8.05 10.40
N GLY A 146 19.84 6.76 10.24
CA GLY A 146 20.96 6.08 10.90
C GLY A 146 20.71 5.75 12.36
N TYR A 147 19.46 5.75 12.82
CA TYR A 147 19.14 5.26 14.16
C TYR A 147 19.40 3.75 14.25
N ASP A 148 19.92 3.33 15.40
CA ASP A 148 20.31 1.95 15.64
C ASP A 148 19.11 1.02 15.90
N ARG A 149 19.43 -0.26 16.13
CA ARG A 149 18.44 -1.29 16.41
C ARG A 149 17.67 -1.03 17.72
N GLU A 150 18.30 -0.39 18.71
CA GLU A 150 17.69 -0.14 20.02
C GLU A 150 16.55 0.88 19.92
N VAL A 151 16.73 1.95 19.13
CA VAL A 151 15.66 2.93 18.88
C VAL A 151 14.49 2.30 18.14
N SER A 152 14.77 1.46 17.14
CA SER A 152 13.72 0.74 16.41
C SER A 152 12.95 -0.23 17.32
N GLN A 153 13.63 -0.93 18.23
CA GLN A 153 13.00 -1.77 19.26
C GLN A 153 12.16 -0.95 20.24
N SER A 154 12.65 0.22 20.66
CA SER A 154 11.89 1.12 21.55
C SER A 154 10.56 1.56 20.91
N ILE A 155 10.60 1.91 19.62
CA ILE A 155 9.39 2.25 18.85
C ILE A 155 8.49 1.02 18.71
N GLY A 156 9.06 -0.14 18.35
CA GLY A 156 8.32 -1.39 18.18
C GLY A 156 7.58 -1.85 19.44
N ASN A 157 8.15 -1.57 20.62
CA ASN A 157 7.60 -1.90 21.94
C ASN A 157 6.73 -0.76 22.52
N HIS A 158 6.59 0.35 21.81
CA HIS A 158 5.79 1.47 22.27
C HIS A 158 4.32 1.05 22.37
N ARG A 159 3.64 1.44 23.44
CA ARG A 159 2.24 1.03 23.74
C ARG A 159 1.28 1.23 22.57
N GLN A 160 1.46 2.31 21.80
CA GLN A 160 0.63 2.57 20.63
C GLN A 160 0.85 1.55 19.50
N VAL A 161 2.09 1.11 19.29
CA VAL A 161 2.43 0.12 18.27
C VAL A 161 1.89 -1.26 18.68
N GLU A 162 2.02 -1.62 19.96
CA GLU A 162 1.40 -2.83 20.51
C GLU A 162 -0.13 -2.81 20.38
N TRP A 163 -0.77 -1.69 20.69
CA TRP A 163 -2.21 -1.54 20.47
C TRP A 163 -2.60 -1.72 19.01
N VAL A 164 -1.85 -1.14 18.06
CA VAL A 164 -2.11 -1.32 16.63
C VAL A 164 -1.93 -2.78 16.23
N LYS A 165 -0.88 -3.48 16.70
CA LYS A 165 -0.68 -4.93 16.47
C LYS A 165 -1.90 -5.74 16.89
N GLU A 166 -2.38 -5.52 18.11
CA GLU A 166 -3.53 -6.23 18.67
C GLU A 166 -4.79 -5.97 17.86
N ARG A 167 -5.08 -4.71 17.54
CA ARG A 167 -6.30 -4.33 16.82
C ARG A 167 -6.25 -4.74 15.35
N LEU A 168 -5.08 -4.73 14.72
CA LEU A 168 -4.87 -5.28 13.38
C LEU A 168 -5.12 -6.80 13.37
N ARG A 169 -4.80 -7.54 14.44
CA ARG A 169 -5.16 -8.96 14.49
C ARG A 169 -6.65 -9.16 14.74
N ALA A 170 -7.22 -8.44 15.71
CA ALA A 170 -8.63 -8.58 16.10
C ALA A 170 -9.61 -8.22 14.98
N THR A 171 -9.38 -7.11 14.28
CA THR A 171 -10.29 -6.62 13.23
C THR A 171 -10.35 -7.54 12.02
N ARG A 172 -9.29 -8.33 11.76
CA ARG A 172 -9.26 -9.30 10.67
C ARG A 172 -10.17 -10.50 10.96
N ALA A 173 -10.14 -11.02 12.19
CA ALA A 173 -10.95 -12.15 12.60
C ALA A 173 -12.46 -11.87 12.47
N VAL A 174 -12.88 -10.64 12.78
CA VAL A 174 -14.28 -10.21 12.65
C VAL A 174 -14.72 -10.17 11.18
N THR A 175 -13.89 -9.67 10.27
CA THR A 175 -14.24 -9.59 8.84
C THR A 175 -14.33 -10.96 8.16
N THR A 176 -13.63 -11.98 8.67
CA THR A 176 -13.74 -13.36 8.14
C THR A 176 -15.02 -14.06 8.55
N ASP A 177 -15.59 -13.77 9.72
CA ASP A 177 -16.83 -14.41 10.18
C ASP A 177 -18.07 -13.84 9.44
N ASP A 178 -18.10 -12.53 9.16
CA ASP A 178 -19.21 -11.87 8.45
C ASP A 178 -19.31 -12.23 6.96
N ALA A 179 -18.32 -12.93 6.38
CA ALA A 179 -18.28 -13.29 4.96
C ALA A 179 -18.85 -14.70 4.66
N THR A 180 -19.34 -15.41 5.68
CA THR A 180 -19.73 -16.85 5.58
C THR A 180 -21.23 -17.12 5.75
N ASP A 181 -22.07 -16.08 5.84
CA ASP A 181 -23.55 -16.18 5.94
C ASP A 181 -24.28 -15.68 4.68
#